data_AF-A0A8C3SG57-F1
#
_entry.id   AF-A0A8C3SG57-F1
#
_cell.length_a   1.000
_cell.length_b   1.000
_cell.length_c   1.000
_cell.angle_alpha   90.00
_cell.angle_beta   90.00
_cell.angle_gamma   90.00
#
_symmetry.space_group_name_H-M   'P 1'
#
loop_
_entity.id
_entity.type
_entity.pdbx_description
1 polymer ?
#
loop_
_entity_poly.entity_id
_entity_poly.type
_entity_poly.pdbx_seq_one_letter_code
_entity_poly.pdbx_strand_id
1 'polypeptide(L)'
;LFCSVLPTEGIYGADSVTQAEGSVIIFQGDRVRLNCTYHFSASVTAVYPFWYVQFPNQPPRLFLRDLGREDWDEGIRKGFDATHDKKHKSFHLWKPSSELSDSATYYCAASDTVTRTGRGADSGMMGIVLNHHVS
;
A
#
# COMPACT_ATOMS: atom_id res chain seq x y z
N LEU A 1 -20.81 -10.60 11.59
CA LEU A 1 -19.69 -10.45 12.52
C LEU A 1 -18.62 -9.62 11.82
N PHE A 2 -18.63 -8.31 11.98
CA PHE A 2 -17.61 -7.43 11.41
C PHE A 2 -16.54 -7.20 12.49
N CYS A 3 -15.35 -7.78 12.29
CA CYS A 3 -14.17 -7.40 13.06
C CYS A 3 -13.68 -6.06 12.49
N SER A 4 -14.16 -4.95 13.03
CA SER A 4 -13.58 -3.64 12.75
C SER A 4 -12.25 -3.54 13.49
N VAL A 5 -11.15 -3.76 12.79
CA VAL A 5 -9.83 -3.32 13.24
C VAL A 5 -9.85 -1.79 13.18
N LEU A 6 -9.73 -1.15 14.35
CA LEU A 6 -9.64 0.30 14.46
C LEU A 6 -8.36 0.79 13.74
N PRO A 7 -8.42 1.83 12.88
CA PRO A 7 -7.23 2.37 12.25
C PRO A 7 -6.42 3.16 13.28
N THR A 8 -5.17 2.73 13.49
CA THR A 8 -4.17 3.48 14.25
C THR A 8 -3.38 4.33 13.27
N GLU A 9 -3.39 5.66 13.43
CA GLU A 9 -2.41 6.53 12.78
C GLU A 9 -0.99 6.10 13.17
N GLY A 10 -0.24 5.55 12.22
CA GLY A 10 1.16 5.21 12.41
C GLY A 10 2.04 6.43 12.21
N ILE A 11 2.06 7.36 13.17
CA ILE A 11 3.01 8.49 13.18
C ILE A 11 4.26 8.03 13.93
N TYR A 12 5.34 7.72 13.20
CA TYR A 12 6.67 7.52 13.78
C TYR A 12 7.57 8.69 13.35
N GLY A 13 7.57 9.78 14.14
CA GLY A 13 8.40 10.96 13.85
C GLY A 13 7.83 11.89 12.76
N ALA A 14 8.71 12.54 11.98
CA ALA A 14 8.34 13.46 10.89
C ALA A 14 7.98 12.74 9.57
N ASP A 15 8.10 11.41 9.57
CA ASP A 15 7.87 10.55 8.43
C ASP A 15 6.53 9.82 8.60
N SER A 16 5.77 9.70 7.52
CA SER A 16 4.42 9.12 7.56
C SER A 16 4.01 8.49 6.24
N VAL A 17 3.13 7.49 6.31
CA VAL A 17 2.43 6.93 5.15
C VAL A 17 0.94 7.19 5.35
N THR A 18 0.29 7.72 4.32
CA THR A 18 -1.13 8.05 4.33
C THR A 18 -1.86 7.23 3.27
N GLN A 19 -2.98 6.66 3.68
CA GLN A 19 -3.87 5.86 2.86
C GLN A 19 -5.31 6.24 3.22
N ALA A 20 -6.28 6.02 2.33
CA ALA A 20 -7.67 6.24 2.70
C ALA A 20 -8.05 5.33 3.88
N GLU A 21 -8.66 5.89 4.92
CA GLU A 21 -9.02 5.15 6.13
C GLU A 21 -10.26 4.28 5.93
N GLY A 22 -10.30 3.14 6.63
CA GLY A 22 -11.48 2.28 6.73
C GLY A 22 -11.61 1.26 5.60
N SER A 23 -12.80 1.18 5.01
CA SER A 23 -13.14 0.20 3.97
C SER A 23 -13.62 0.86 2.69
N VAL A 24 -13.06 0.44 1.56
CA VAL A 24 -13.60 0.75 0.23
C VAL A 24 -14.56 -0.35 -0.16
N ILE A 25 -15.79 0.02 -0.49
CA ILE A 25 -16.78 -0.88 -1.07
C ILE A 25 -16.79 -0.67 -2.59
N ILE A 26 -16.61 -1.74 -3.35
CA ILE A 26 -16.57 -1.70 -4.82
C ILE A 26 -17.51 -2.75 -5.42
N PHE A 27 -18.16 -2.43 -6.54
CA PHE A 27 -18.95 -3.39 -7.30
C PHE A 27 -18.04 -4.21 -8.22
N GLN A 28 -18.42 -5.46 -8.48
CA GLN A 28 -17.72 -6.29 -9.45
C GLN A 28 -17.68 -5.60 -10.83
N GLY A 29 -16.51 -5.63 -11.48
CA GLY A 29 -16.29 -4.99 -12.77
C GLY A 29 -15.86 -3.53 -12.70
N ASP A 30 -16.01 -2.86 -11.55
CA ASP A 30 -15.54 -1.49 -11.37
C ASP A 30 -14.01 -1.42 -11.25
N ARG A 31 -13.46 -0.25 -11.59
CA ARG A 31 -12.02 0.01 -11.45
C ARG A 31 -11.63 0.17 -9.98
N VAL A 32 -10.73 -0.67 -9.50
CA VAL A 32 -10.10 -0.52 -8.18
C VAL A 32 -9.07 0.61 -8.24
N ARG A 33 -9.06 1.47 -7.23
CA ARG A 33 -7.97 2.44 -7.00
C ARG A 33 -7.75 2.63 -5.50
N LEU A 34 -6.58 2.21 -5.01
CA LEU A 34 -6.16 2.42 -3.62
C LEU A 34 -5.02 3.43 -3.60
N ASN A 35 -5.28 4.58 -2.97
CA ASN A 35 -4.33 5.68 -2.93
C ASN A 35 -3.37 5.49 -1.75
N CYS A 36 -2.08 5.39 -2.03
CA CYS A 36 -1.02 5.55 -1.04
C CYS A 36 -0.14 6.76 -1.35
N THR A 37 0.12 7.58 -0.34
CA THR A 37 1.06 8.70 -0.36
C THR A 37 2.00 8.59 0.83
N TYR A 38 3.25 9.02 0.69
CA TYR A 38 4.24 8.98 1.76
C TYR A 38 4.91 10.33 1.95
N HIS A 39 5.35 10.60 3.17
CA HIS A 39 6.10 11.78 3.53
C HIS A 39 7.37 11.34 4.26
N PHE A 40 8.52 11.74 3.73
CA PHE A 40 9.82 11.56 4.35
C PHE A 40 10.58 12.88 4.41
N SER A 41 11.48 12.99 5.38
CA SER A 41 12.41 14.10 5.55
C SER A 41 13.21 14.41 4.28
N ALA A 42 13.61 15.67 4.11
CA ALA A 42 14.35 16.14 2.93
C ALA A 42 15.76 15.53 2.78
N SER A 43 16.27 14.90 3.85
CA SER A 43 17.55 14.16 3.84
C SER A 43 17.46 12.78 3.19
N VAL A 44 16.25 12.29 2.88
CA VAL A 44 16.06 10.98 2.24
C VAL A 44 16.33 11.09 0.74
N THR A 45 17.29 10.29 0.27
CA THR A 45 17.69 10.26 -1.14
C THR A 45 16.94 9.23 -1.97
N ALA A 46 16.41 8.18 -1.35
CA ALA A 46 15.55 7.20 -2.03
C ALA A 46 14.51 6.62 -1.07
N VAL A 47 13.31 6.41 -1.62
CA VAL A 47 12.17 5.80 -0.95
C VAL A 47 11.72 4.61 -1.77
N TYR A 48 11.45 3.50 -1.09
CA TYR A 48 10.98 2.26 -1.67
C TYR A 48 9.56 1.99 -1.15
N PRO A 49 8.53 2.19 -1.98
CA PRO A 49 7.17 1.88 -1.60
C PRO A 49 6.82 0.41 -1.91
N PHE A 50 5.99 -0.16 -1.05
CA PHE A 50 5.55 -1.55 -1.08
C PHE A 50 4.04 -1.61 -0.88
N TRP A 51 3.42 -2.55 -1.58
CA TRP A 51 2.09 -3.04 -1.28
C TRP A 51 2.19 -4.45 -0.72
N TYR A 52 1.49 -4.70 0.37
CA TYR A 52 1.21 -6.04 0.87
C TYR A 52 -0.28 -6.31 0.76
N VAL A 53 -0.64 -7.57 0.55
CA VAL A 53 -2.02 -8.04 0.58
C VAL A 53 -2.18 -9.06 1.70
N GLN A 54 -3.28 -8.97 2.43
CA GLN A 54 -3.69 -9.92 3.44
C GLN A 54 -5.10 -10.43 3.14
N PHE A 55 -5.17 -11.68 2.69
CA PHE A 55 -6.44 -12.39 2.60
C PHE A 55 -6.93 -12.81 3.99
N PRO A 56 -8.24 -13.03 4.18
CA PRO A 56 -8.79 -13.48 5.45
C PRO A 56 -8.04 -14.70 6.00
N ASN A 57 -7.68 -14.64 7.29
CA ASN A 57 -6.94 -15.68 8.02
C ASN A 57 -5.55 -16.02 7.45
N GLN A 58 -4.95 -15.14 6.66
CA GLN A 58 -3.59 -15.31 6.15
C GLN A 58 -2.69 -14.18 6.69
N PRO A 59 -1.36 -14.42 6.79
CA PRO A 59 -0.42 -13.33 7.05
C PRO A 59 -0.33 -12.39 5.82
N PRO A 60 -0.02 -11.09 6.01
CA PRO A 60 0.29 -10.19 4.90
C PRO A 60 1.44 -10.72 4.06
N ARG A 61 1.31 -10.63 2.74
CA ARG A 61 2.33 -11.06 1.76
C ARG A 61 2.65 -9.90 0.84
N LEU A 62 3.91 -9.81 0.44
CA LEU A 62 4.35 -8.82 -0.53
C LEU A 62 3.56 -8.98 -1.83
N PHE A 63 2.97 -7.88 -2.30
CA PHE A 63 2.06 -7.84 -3.44
C PHE A 63 2.72 -7.14 -4.63
N LEU A 64 3.15 -5.90 -4.42
CA LEU A 64 3.89 -5.10 -5.41
C LEU A 64 4.94 -4.26 -4.68
N ARG A 65 6.04 -3.93 -5.38
CA ARG A 65 7.07 -3.03 -4.88
C ARG A 65 7.69 -2.27 -6.04
N ASP A 66 8.24 -1.10 -5.76
CA ASP A 66 9.19 -0.46 -6.66
C ASP A 66 10.57 -0.43 -5.98
N LEU A 67 11.47 -1.30 -6.45
CA LEU A 67 12.87 -1.32 -5.99
C LEU A 67 13.82 -0.49 -6.89
N GLY A 68 13.30 0.24 -7.87
CA GLY A 68 14.12 0.88 -8.91
C GLY A 68 14.75 -0.11 -9.89
N ARG A 69 14.39 -1.40 -9.80
CA ARG A 69 14.62 -2.47 -10.78
C ARG A 69 13.24 -3.04 -11.13
N GLU A 70 13.04 -3.50 -12.37
CA GLU A 70 11.82 -4.19 -12.80
C GLU A 70 11.70 -5.58 -12.16
N ASP A 71 11.90 -5.69 -10.85
CA ASP A 71 11.75 -6.92 -10.09
C ASP A 71 10.28 -7.05 -9.68
N TRP A 72 9.48 -7.50 -10.64
CA TRP A 72 8.08 -7.85 -10.42
C TRP A 72 7.98 -9.33 -10.03
N ASP A 73 7.50 -9.63 -8.83
CA ASP A 73 7.07 -10.99 -8.52
C ASP A 73 5.77 -11.26 -9.29
N GLU A 74 5.90 -11.81 -10.51
CA GLU A 74 4.84 -12.01 -11.50
C GLU A 74 3.64 -12.82 -10.96
N GLY A 75 3.82 -13.60 -9.89
CA GLY A 75 2.83 -14.56 -9.42
C GLY A 75 1.60 -13.99 -8.70
N ILE A 76 1.62 -12.74 -8.22
CA ILE A 76 0.56 -12.22 -7.32
C ILE A 76 -0.19 -11.03 -7.94
N ARG A 77 0.10 -10.60 -9.17
CA ARG A 77 -0.55 -9.38 -9.70
C ARG A 77 -2.07 -9.50 -9.84
N LYS A 78 -2.66 -10.66 -10.14
CA LYS A 78 -4.14 -10.82 -10.30
C LYS A 78 -4.82 -9.67 -11.09
N GLY A 79 -4.13 -9.09 -12.08
CA GLY A 79 -4.59 -7.93 -12.86
C GLY A 79 -4.40 -6.54 -12.22
N PHE A 80 -3.80 -6.45 -11.04
CA PHE A 80 -3.38 -5.22 -10.39
C PHE A 80 -2.04 -4.70 -10.90
N ASP A 81 -1.96 -3.38 -10.97
CA ASP A 81 -0.78 -2.59 -11.26
C ASP A 81 -0.62 -1.46 -10.26
N ALA A 82 0.60 -0.93 -10.16
CA ALA A 82 0.88 0.21 -9.30
C ALA A 82 1.60 1.32 -10.08
N THR A 83 1.27 2.57 -9.75
CA THR A 83 1.89 3.75 -10.35
C THR A 83 2.68 4.50 -9.28
N HIS A 84 4.01 4.53 -9.43
CA HIS A 84 4.89 5.29 -8.55
C HIS A 84 5.12 6.70 -9.10
N ASP A 85 4.53 7.69 -8.45
CA ASP A 85 4.81 9.09 -8.69
C ASP A 85 5.81 9.62 -7.66
N LYS A 86 7.09 9.58 -8.01
CA LYS A 86 8.18 10.05 -7.13
C LYS A 86 8.09 11.55 -6.84
N LYS A 87 7.51 12.35 -7.76
CA LYS A 87 7.37 13.80 -7.61
C LYS A 87 6.29 14.15 -6.59
N HIS A 88 5.15 13.46 -6.66
CA HIS A 88 4.03 13.63 -5.72
C HIS A 88 4.09 12.66 -4.53
N LYS A 89 5.20 11.93 -4.37
CA LYS A 89 5.46 10.98 -3.28
C LYS A 89 4.31 9.97 -3.10
N SER A 90 3.93 9.28 -4.17
CA SER A 90 2.78 8.37 -4.14
C SER A 90 3.02 7.05 -4.87
N PHE A 91 2.35 5.99 -4.40
CA PHE A 91 2.41 4.65 -5.00
C PHE A 91 1.03 4.03 -5.05
N HIS A 92 0.21 4.49 -6.00
CA HIS A 92 -1.20 4.10 -6.07
C HIS A 92 -1.37 2.73 -6.71
N LEU A 93 -2.13 1.85 -6.06
CA LEU A 93 -2.50 0.53 -6.59
C LEU A 93 -3.82 0.63 -7.35
N TRP A 94 -3.93 -0.05 -8.50
CA TRP A 94 -5.14 -0.04 -9.31
C TRP A 94 -5.34 -1.36 -10.06
N LYS A 95 -6.60 -1.66 -10.40
CA LYS A 95 -6.99 -2.78 -11.26
C LYS A 95 -8.14 -2.30 -12.16
N PRO A 96 -8.12 -2.58 -13.48
CA PRO A 96 -9.15 -2.07 -14.40
C PRO A 96 -10.56 -2.55 -14.07
N SER A 97 -10.70 -3.79 -13.60
CA SER A 97 -11.97 -4.48 -13.39
C SER A 97 -11.85 -5.36 -12.16
N SER A 98 -12.66 -5.09 -11.14
CA SER A 98 -12.65 -5.81 -9.87
C SER A 98 -13.32 -7.19 -9.96
N GLU A 99 -12.84 -8.12 -9.15
CA GLU A 99 -13.40 -9.46 -8.98
C GLU A 99 -13.66 -9.72 -7.49
N LEU A 100 -14.66 -10.54 -7.17
CA LEU A 100 -14.96 -10.92 -5.77
C LEU A 100 -13.72 -11.45 -5.01
N SER A 101 -12.81 -12.11 -5.74
CA SER A 101 -11.56 -12.67 -5.21
C SER A 101 -10.50 -11.63 -4.83
N ASP A 102 -10.72 -10.36 -5.17
CA ASP A 102 -9.86 -9.23 -4.83
C ASP A 102 -10.15 -8.69 -3.42
N SER A 103 -11.22 -9.16 -2.74
CA SER A 103 -11.55 -8.78 -1.36
C SER A 103 -10.43 -9.18 -0.39
N ALA A 104 -9.74 -8.18 0.16
CA ALA A 104 -8.60 -8.37 1.06
C ALA A 104 -8.25 -7.05 1.75
N THR A 105 -7.36 -7.10 2.73
CA THR A 105 -6.71 -5.91 3.28
C THR A 105 -5.43 -5.64 2.51
N TYR A 106 -5.27 -4.41 2.02
CA TYR A 106 -4.09 -3.97 1.27
C TYR A 106 -3.32 -2.94 2.09
N TYR A 107 -2.07 -3.26 2.41
CA TYR A 107 -1.19 -2.40 3.20
C TYR A 107 -0.20 -1.69 2.30
N CYS A 108 -0.16 -0.37 2.38
CA CYS A 108 0.94 0.39 1.84
C CYS A 108 2.03 0.58 2.90
N ALA A 109 3.27 0.32 2.53
CA ALA A 109 4.43 0.61 3.34
C ALA A 109 5.47 1.38 2.52
N ALA A 110 6.30 2.15 3.18
CA ALA A 110 7.45 2.79 2.55
C ALA A 110 8.66 2.73 3.48
N SER A 111 9.81 2.42 2.89
CA SER A 111 11.11 2.45 3.57
C SER A 111 11.99 3.50 2.91
N ASP A 112 12.78 4.21 3.71
CA ASP A 112 13.77 5.14 3.23
C ASP A 112 15.18 4.55 3.18
N THR A 113 16.10 5.30 2.57
CA THR A 113 17.53 5.13 2.76
C THR A 113 18.12 6.49 3.13
N VAL A 114 18.65 6.60 4.35
CA VAL A 114 19.27 7.82 4.85
C VAL A 114 20.74 7.88 4.39
N THR A 115 21.11 8.88 3.59
CA THR A 115 22.54 9.16 3.33
C THR A 115 23.08 10.07 4.44
N ARG A 116 23.74 9.44 5.43
CA ARG A 116 24.69 10.04 6.39
C ARG A 116 24.07 10.96 7.47
N THR A 117 23.71 10.39 8.62
CA THR A 117 24.16 10.74 9.99
C THR A 117 23.27 10.03 11.04
N GLY A 118 23.72 8.90 11.56
CA GLY A 118 23.37 8.37 12.90
C GLY A 118 21.93 7.92 13.21
N ARG A 119 20.92 8.15 12.36
CA ARG A 119 19.56 7.59 12.55
C ARG A 119 19.35 6.38 11.65
N GLY A 120 18.71 5.34 12.20
CA GLY A 120 18.33 4.12 11.47
C GLY A 120 17.34 4.43 10.35
N ALA A 121 17.12 3.47 9.46
CA ALA A 121 16.07 3.57 8.45
C ALA A 121 14.71 3.61 9.15
N ASP A 122 13.90 4.63 8.84
CA ASP A 122 12.55 4.78 9.39
C ASP A 122 11.55 4.17 8.40
N SER A 123 10.61 3.38 8.90
CA SER A 123 9.63 2.64 8.09
C SER A 123 8.21 2.98 8.55
N GLY A 124 7.38 3.46 7.62
CA GLY A 124 5.95 3.70 7.85
C GLY A 124 5.09 2.65 7.15
N MET A 125 4.02 2.19 7.81
CA MET A 125 3.06 1.22 7.24
C MET A 125 1.62 1.59 7.62
N MET A 126 0.73 1.63 6.63
CA MET A 126 -0.71 1.89 6.77
C MET A 126 -1.50 0.86 5.96
N GLY A 127 -2.75 0.57 6.34
CA GLY A 127 -3.60 -0.41 5.65
C GLY A 127 -5.00 0.10 5.31
N ILE A 128 -5.55 -0.38 4.17
CA ILE A 128 -6.94 -0.18 3.78
C ILE A 128 -7.62 -1.52 3.53
N VAL A 129 -8.89 -1.64 3.89
CA VAL A 129 -9.69 -2.83 3.57
C VAL A 129 -10.42 -2.61 2.25
N LEU A 130 -10.26 -3.52 1.28
CA LEU A 130 -11.08 -3.56 0.08
C LEU A 130 -12.15 -4.65 0.24
N ASN A 131 -13.41 -4.23 0.31
CA ASN A 131 -14.57 -5.11 0.38
C ASN A 131 -15.37 -5.02 -0.93
N HIS A 132 -15.90 -6.15 -1.39
CA HIS A 132 -16.86 -6.13 -2.50
C HIS A 132 -18.28 -6.00 -1.98
N HIS A 133 -19.10 -5.20 -2.68
CA HIS A 133 -20.55 -5.26 -2.52
C HIS A 133 -21.09 -6.41 -3.37
N VAL A 134 -21.90 -7.28 -2.78
CA VAL A 134 -22.68 -8.27 -3.51
C VAL A 134 -24.09 -7.69 -3.61
N SER A 135 -24.55 -7.38 -4.83
CA SER A 135 -25.94 -6.94 -5.09
C SER A 135 -26.94 -8.04 -4.75
#